data_AF-A0A0D2QAW5-F1
#
_entry.id   AF-A0A0D2QAW5-F1
#
_cell.length_a   1.000
_cell.length_b   1.000
_cell.length_c   1.000
_cell.angle_alpha   90.00
_cell.angle_beta   90.00
_cell.angle_gamma   90.00
#
_symmetry.space_group_name_H-M   'P 1'
#
loop_
_entity.id
_entity.type
_entity.pdbx_description
1 polymer ?
#
loop_
_entity_poly.entity_id
_entity_poly.type
_entity_poly.pdbx_seq_one_letter_code
_entity_poly.pdbx_strand_id
1 'polypeptide(L)'
;MQSSHLLLEEPIRMVSILEPSKASFFPAMTKIVGTLGPRSRSVEVLSGCLKAGMSVARFDFSWHDPEYHQETLENLKAAVKLTKKLCAVMLDTVGPELQVVNKSEKAISLEADATVILTPDEGQEASSNLLPINFDGLSKAVKKGDTIFIGQYLFTGSETTSVWLEVSEVQGNDVVCVIKNTATLTGALFTLHASQIRIELPTLSDKDKEVISSWGVKNKIDFLSLSYTRHAEDVRHAREFLSKQGDLYQTQIFAKIENIEGLNHFDEILQEADGIILSRGNLGIDLPPEKVFLFQKAALYKCNVAGKPAVVTRVVDSMTDNLRPTRAEATDVANAVLDGSDAILLGAETLRGLYPVETISTVGKICAEAEKVFNQDLYFKKTVKYVGEPMTHLESIASSAVRAAIKVKASVIICFTSSGRAARLIAKYRPTMPVLSVVIPRLKTNQLKWSFSGAFEARQSLIVRGLFPMLADPRHPAESTSATNESVLKVALDYGKASGVVKPHDRVVVCQKVGDASVVKIIELED
;
A
#
# COMPACT_ATOMS: atom_id res chain seq x y z
N MET A 1 15.00 26.32 20.62
CA MET A 1 13.90 25.37 20.87
C MET A 1 14.29 24.05 20.25
N GLN A 2 14.40 22.98 21.05
CA GLN A 2 14.73 21.65 20.55
C GLN A 2 13.64 21.21 19.58
N SER A 3 13.96 21.07 18.30
CA SER A 3 13.02 20.65 17.28
C SER A 3 12.72 19.15 17.44
N SER A 4 11.73 18.80 18.25
CA SER A 4 11.24 17.42 18.34
C SER A 4 10.44 17.07 17.09
N HIS A 5 10.58 15.82 16.63
CA HIS A 5 9.77 15.27 15.54
C HIS A 5 8.27 15.16 15.87
N LEU A 6 7.93 15.30 17.15
CA LEU A 6 6.55 15.34 17.66
C LEU A 6 6.14 16.78 17.95
N LEU A 7 4.92 17.12 17.57
CA LEU A 7 4.25 18.38 17.89
C LEU A 7 3.61 18.23 19.27
N LEU A 8 4.45 18.29 20.31
CA LEU A 8 4.05 18.40 21.71
C LEU A 8 4.22 19.86 22.18
N GLU A 9 4.02 20.82 21.27
CA GLU A 9 4.32 22.24 21.52
C GLU A 9 3.32 22.90 22.48
N GLU A 10 2.15 22.29 22.69
CA GLU A 10 1.37 22.43 23.92
C GLU A 10 1.37 21.06 24.60
N PRO A 11 1.49 20.98 25.95
CA PRO A 11 1.30 19.71 26.62
C PRO A 11 -0.11 19.24 26.25
N ILE A 12 -0.21 18.16 25.46
CA ILE A 12 -1.46 17.40 25.35
C ILE A 12 -1.91 17.23 26.79
N ARG A 13 -3.01 17.90 27.16
CA ARG A 13 -3.48 17.83 28.53
C ARG A 13 -3.70 16.35 28.78
N MET A 14 -3.12 15.78 29.83
CA MET A 14 -3.27 14.35 30.09
C MET A 14 -4.76 13.93 30.12
N VAL A 15 -5.64 14.87 30.50
CA VAL A 15 -7.09 14.72 30.47
C VAL A 15 -7.67 14.59 29.05
N SER A 16 -7.11 15.25 28.03
CA SER A 16 -7.60 15.13 26.65
C SER A 16 -7.34 13.75 26.03
N ILE A 17 -6.47 12.92 26.62
CA ILE A 17 -6.32 11.50 26.24
C ILE A 17 -7.58 10.69 26.60
N LEU A 18 -8.35 11.16 27.60
CA LEU A 18 -9.61 10.54 28.01
C LEU A 18 -10.79 11.00 27.14
N GLU A 19 -10.62 12.06 26.35
CA GLU A 19 -11.68 12.54 25.47
C GLU A 19 -11.87 11.57 24.29
N PRO A 20 -13.11 11.22 23.94
CA PRO A 20 -13.36 10.40 22.77
C PRO A 20 -12.90 11.13 21.50
N SER A 21 -12.30 10.38 20.59
CA SER A 21 -11.91 10.89 19.28
C SER A 21 -13.13 11.49 18.57
N LYS A 22 -13.02 12.74 18.13
CA LYS A 22 -14.09 13.39 17.37
C LYS A 22 -14.24 12.70 16.01
N ALA A 23 -15.48 12.38 15.66
CA ALA A 23 -15.79 11.86 14.33
C ALA A 23 -15.45 12.92 13.27
N SER A 24 -14.69 12.51 12.26
CA SER A 24 -14.38 13.31 11.07
C SER A 24 -14.88 12.57 9.84
N PHE A 25 -15.33 13.32 8.82
CA PHE A 25 -15.73 12.73 7.55
C PHE A 25 -14.59 11.99 6.85
N PHE A 26 -13.37 12.54 6.98
CA PHE A 26 -12.14 11.85 6.64
C PHE A 26 -11.54 11.28 7.92
N PRO A 27 -11.69 9.96 8.17
CA PRO A 27 -11.33 9.37 9.46
C PRO A 27 -9.82 9.46 9.75
N ALA A 28 -8.98 9.33 8.71
CA ALA A 28 -7.53 9.53 8.77
C ALA A 28 -7.00 10.03 7.40
N MET A 29 -5.84 10.70 7.41
CA MET A 29 -5.12 11.09 6.19
C MET A 29 -4.37 9.90 5.59
N THR A 30 -3.81 9.04 6.45
CA THR A 30 -3.15 7.78 6.12
C THR A 30 -4.17 6.81 5.54
N LYS A 31 -3.78 6.11 4.48
CA LYS A 31 -4.66 5.23 3.70
C LYS A 31 -4.62 3.80 4.23
N ILE A 32 -5.65 3.02 3.92
CA ILE A 32 -5.73 1.61 4.31
C ILE A 32 -5.94 0.77 3.05
N VAL A 33 -4.99 -0.12 2.80
CA VAL A 33 -5.08 -1.16 1.78
C VAL A 33 -5.59 -2.43 2.46
N GLY A 34 -6.76 -2.92 2.05
CA GLY A 34 -7.32 -4.18 2.55
C GLY A 34 -7.16 -5.29 1.52
N THR A 35 -6.58 -6.41 1.93
CA THR A 35 -6.54 -7.64 1.10
C THR A 35 -7.89 -8.33 1.16
N LEU A 36 -8.50 -8.57 0.00
CA LEU A 36 -9.83 -9.18 -0.09
C LEU A 36 -9.76 -10.70 -0.19
N GLY A 37 -10.55 -11.39 0.63
CA GLY A 37 -10.58 -12.85 0.66
C GLY A 37 -11.89 -13.45 1.20
N PRO A 38 -11.87 -14.72 1.65
CA PRO A 38 -13.06 -15.46 2.01
C PRO A 38 -13.94 -14.78 3.06
N ARG A 39 -13.35 -14.04 4.00
CA ARG A 39 -14.07 -13.34 5.08
C ARG A 39 -14.49 -11.91 4.74
N SER A 40 -14.07 -11.38 3.59
CA SER A 40 -14.27 -9.97 3.24
C SER A 40 -14.85 -9.74 1.84
N ARG A 41 -15.43 -10.77 1.20
CA ARG A 41 -15.90 -10.69 -0.20
C ARG A 41 -17.39 -10.41 -0.39
N SER A 42 -18.21 -10.51 0.66
CA SER A 42 -19.64 -10.20 0.54
C SER A 42 -19.87 -8.70 0.40
N VAL A 43 -20.94 -8.30 -0.29
CA VAL A 43 -21.26 -6.88 -0.53
C VAL A 43 -21.48 -6.13 0.78
N GLU A 44 -22.06 -6.79 1.80
CA GLU A 44 -22.30 -6.23 3.13
C GLU A 44 -20.98 -5.93 3.85
N VAL A 45 -20.07 -6.90 3.88
CA VAL A 45 -18.77 -6.75 4.54
C VAL A 45 -17.92 -5.73 3.81
N LEU A 46 -17.87 -5.78 2.47
CA LEU A 46 -17.18 -4.78 1.65
C LEU A 46 -17.73 -3.37 1.89
N SER A 47 -19.05 -3.22 1.99
CA SER A 47 -19.68 -1.94 2.33
C SER A 47 -19.26 -1.46 3.72
N GLY A 48 -19.12 -2.38 4.69
CA GLY A 48 -18.55 -2.13 6.01
C GLY A 48 -17.10 -1.65 5.93
N CYS A 49 -16.23 -2.36 5.22
CA CYS A 49 -14.82 -2.02 5.02
C CYS A 49 -14.64 -0.63 4.39
N LEU A 50 -15.42 -0.30 3.35
CA LEU A 50 -15.39 1.02 2.71
C LEU A 50 -15.83 2.13 3.67
N LYS A 51 -16.88 1.89 4.47
CA LYS A 51 -17.34 2.85 5.49
C LYS A 51 -16.30 3.03 6.60
N ALA A 52 -15.62 1.95 6.99
CA ALA A 52 -14.58 1.96 8.02
C ALA A 52 -13.30 2.69 7.58
N GLY A 53 -13.03 2.81 6.28
CA GLY A 53 -11.93 3.63 5.75
C GLY A 53 -11.02 2.95 4.75
N MET A 54 -11.35 1.74 4.28
CA MET A 54 -10.59 1.08 3.21
C MET A 54 -10.61 1.92 1.93
N SER A 55 -9.45 2.19 1.35
CA SER A 55 -9.29 3.02 0.16
C SER A 55 -8.73 2.28 -1.04
N VAL A 56 -8.04 1.15 -0.82
CA VAL A 56 -7.51 0.27 -1.86
C VAL A 56 -7.86 -1.18 -1.52
N ALA A 57 -8.38 -1.92 -2.49
CA ALA A 57 -8.62 -3.35 -2.41
C ALA A 57 -7.47 -4.09 -3.10
N ARG A 58 -6.73 -4.89 -2.35
CA ARG A 58 -5.67 -5.77 -2.83
C ARG A 58 -6.22 -7.16 -3.15
N PHE A 59 -5.90 -7.65 -4.33
CA PHE A 59 -6.22 -9.00 -4.81
C PHE A 59 -4.91 -9.79 -4.91
N ASP A 60 -4.74 -10.76 -4.02
CA ASP A 60 -3.52 -11.58 -3.92
C ASP A 60 -3.66 -12.83 -4.79
N PHE A 61 -2.98 -12.88 -5.94
CA PHE A 61 -3.06 -13.99 -6.89
C PHE A 61 -2.21 -15.21 -6.52
N SER A 62 -1.54 -15.15 -5.38
CA SER A 62 -0.96 -16.34 -4.74
C SER A 62 -2.06 -17.25 -4.19
N TRP A 63 -3.27 -16.71 -4.01
CA TRP A 63 -4.45 -17.40 -3.54
C TRP A 63 -5.55 -17.44 -4.59
N HIS A 64 -6.20 -18.61 -4.73
CA HIS A 64 -7.37 -18.81 -5.59
C HIS A 64 -7.13 -18.49 -7.08
N ASP A 65 -8.18 -18.62 -7.89
CA ASP A 65 -8.16 -18.46 -9.34
C ASP A 65 -8.71 -17.08 -9.79
N PRO A 66 -8.49 -16.69 -11.06
CA PRO A 66 -9.02 -15.44 -11.60
C PRO A 66 -10.54 -15.30 -11.51
N GLU A 67 -11.29 -16.40 -11.57
CA GLU A 67 -12.75 -16.44 -11.45
C GLU A 67 -13.20 -15.97 -10.06
N TYR A 68 -12.58 -16.49 -9.00
CA TYR A 68 -12.80 -16.07 -7.62
C TYR A 68 -12.56 -14.56 -7.43
N HIS A 69 -11.45 -14.06 -7.97
CA HIS A 69 -11.08 -12.64 -7.89
C HIS A 69 -12.05 -11.76 -8.71
N GLN A 70 -12.54 -12.26 -9.84
CA GLN A 70 -13.54 -11.54 -10.65
C GLN A 70 -14.86 -11.37 -9.91
N GLU A 71 -15.38 -12.43 -9.29
CA GLU A 71 -16.61 -12.35 -8.48
C GLU A 71 -16.44 -11.35 -7.33
N THR A 72 -15.31 -11.40 -6.64
CA THR A 72 -14.99 -10.48 -5.54
C THR A 72 -14.92 -9.03 -6.01
N LEU A 73 -14.38 -8.77 -7.21
CA LEU A 73 -14.36 -7.44 -7.80
C LEU A 73 -15.75 -6.93 -8.19
N GLU A 74 -16.65 -7.79 -8.70
CA GLU A 74 -18.03 -7.40 -8.98
C GLU A 74 -18.80 -7.02 -7.69
N ASN A 75 -18.57 -7.77 -6.60
CA ASN A 75 -19.11 -7.44 -5.28
C ASN A 75 -18.56 -6.09 -4.77
N LEU A 76 -17.26 -5.83 -4.99
CA LEU A 76 -16.64 -4.54 -4.65
C LEU A 76 -17.28 -3.39 -5.44
N LYS A 77 -17.52 -3.55 -6.75
CA LYS A 77 -18.21 -2.54 -7.57
C LYS A 77 -19.62 -2.28 -7.07
N ALA A 78 -20.35 -3.30 -6.62
CA ALA A 78 -21.67 -3.13 -6.00
C ALA A 78 -21.59 -2.35 -4.68
N ALA A 79 -20.64 -2.70 -3.80
CA ALA A 79 -20.42 -2.01 -2.54
C ALA A 79 -20.00 -0.53 -2.73
N VAL A 80 -19.14 -0.24 -3.71
CA VAL A 80 -18.75 1.13 -4.08
C VAL A 80 -19.96 1.95 -4.53
N LYS A 81 -20.86 1.38 -5.33
CA LYS A 81 -22.12 2.05 -5.75
C LYS A 81 -23.04 2.33 -4.56
N LEU A 82 -23.20 1.37 -3.65
CA LEU A 82 -24.07 1.50 -2.47
C LEU A 82 -23.55 2.54 -1.48
N THR A 83 -22.24 2.54 -1.23
CA THR A 83 -21.60 3.43 -0.24
C THR A 83 -21.23 4.79 -0.81
N LYS A 84 -21.17 4.92 -2.14
CA LYS A 84 -20.63 6.09 -2.85
C LYS A 84 -19.18 6.44 -2.44
N LYS A 85 -18.44 5.45 -1.94
CA LYS A 85 -17.02 5.58 -1.57
C LYS A 85 -16.16 4.90 -2.62
N LEU A 86 -15.28 5.67 -3.25
CA LEU A 86 -14.35 5.18 -4.25
C LEU A 86 -13.32 4.24 -3.61
N CYS A 87 -12.97 3.17 -4.33
CA CYS A 87 -11.92 2.23 -3.94
C CYS A 87 -11.05 1.93 -5.16
N ALA A 88 -9.73 1.91 -4.98
CA ALA A 88 -8.80 1.51 -6.03
C ALA A 88 -8.56 0.01 -6.02
N VAL A 89 -8.14 -0.54 -7.16
CA VAL A 89 -7.85 -1.97 -7.32
C VAL A 89 -6.35 -2.18 -7.46
N MET A 90 -5.77 -2.97 -6.57
CA MET A 90 -4.38 -3.40 -6.59
C MET A 90 -4.30 -4.90 -6.90
N LEU A 91 -3.58 -5.25 -7.96
CA LEU A 91 -3.20 -6.63 -8.26
C LEU A 91 -1.87 -6.91 -7.59
N ASP A 92 -1.80 -7.94 -6.74
CA ASP A 92 -0.53 -8.43 -6.20
C ASP A 92 -0.07 -9.67 -6.95
N THR A 93 1.18 -9.62 -7.40
CA THR A 93 1.84 -10.68 -8.17
C THR A 93 2.33 -11.78 -7.25
N VAL A 94 2.38 -13.01 -7.75
CA VAL A 94 3.00 -14.12 -7.01
C VAL A 94 4.51 -13.90 -6.95
N GLY A 95 5.10 -13.61 -8.12
CA GLY A 95 6.53 -13.43 -8.26
C GLY A 95 7.31 -14.75 -8.07
N PRO A 96 8.62 -14.68 -7.81
CA PRO A 96 9.52 -15.83 -7.68
C PRO A 96 9.37 -16.54 -6.32
N GLU A 97 8.15 -16.87 -5.91
CA GLU A 97 7.89 -17.52 -4.63
C GLU A 97 8.18 -19.02 -4.68
N LEU A 98 8.95 -19.50 -3.70
CA LEU A 98 9.18 -20.92 -3.49
C LEU A 98 8.13 -21.46 -2.51
N GLN A 99 7.60 -22.64 -2.80
CA GLN A 99 6.55 -23.26 -2.00
C GLN A 99 6.82 -24.76 -1.82
N VAL A 100 6.44 -25.27 -0.65
CA VAL A 100 6.31 -26.71 -0.40
C VAL A 100 4.94 -27.18 -0.87
N VAL A 101 4.93 -28.24 -1.68
CA VAL A 101 3.73 -28.82 -2.27
C VAL A 101 3.18 -29.90 -1.35
N ASN A 102 2.11 -29.60 -0.60
CA ASN A 102 1.42 -30.56 0.27
C ASN A 102 0.05 -30.98 -0.29
N LYS A 103 0.03 -31.94 -1.21
CA LYS A 103 -1.20 -32.43 -1.87
C LYS A 103 -2.18 -33.14 -0.93
N SER A 104 -1.71 -33.68 0.19
CA SER A 104 -2.54 -34.44 1.12
C SER A 104 -3.29 -33.54 2.12
N GLU A 105 -2.90 -32.26 2.22
CA GLU A 105 -3.35 -31.28 3.23
C GLU A 105 -3.21 -31.75 4.70
N LYS A 106 -2.54 -32.89 4.92
CA LYS A 106 -2.32 -33.43 6.26
C LYS A 106 -1.27 -32.59 6.98
N ALA A 107 -1.41 -32.51 8.30
CA ALA A 107 -0.42 -31.88 9.15
C ALA A 107 0.91 -32.64 9.10
N ILE A 108 2.03 -31.92 8.95
CA ILE A 108 3.37 -32.49 8.90
C ILE A 108 4.12 -32.05 10.15
N SER A 109 4.42 -33.00 11.03
CA SER A 109 5.22 -32.77 12.24
C SER A 109 6.70 -32.93 11.92
N LEU A 110 7.48 -31.92 12.27
CA LEU A 110 8.93 -31.85 12.13
C LEU A 110 9.53 -31.69 13.52
N GLU A 111 10.43 -32.59 13.91
CA GLU A 111 11.08 -32.58 15.21
C GLU A 111 12.47 -31.92 15.13
N ALA A 112 12.82 -31.14 16.14
CA ALA A 112 14.16 -30.57 16.24
C ALA A 112 15.26 -31.65 16.18
N ASP A 113 16.39 -31.30 15.56
CA ASP A 113 17.56 -32.14 15.32
C ASP A 113 17.35 -33.33 14.37
N ALA A 114 16.13 -33.59 13.92
CA ALA A 114 15.87 -34.57 12.86
C ALA A 114 16.24 -34.02 11.47
N THR A 115 16.30 -34.94 10.50
CA THR A 115 16.64 -34.62 9.10
C THR A 115 15.40 -34.61 8.23
N VAL A 116 15.30 -33.64 7.32
CA VAL A 116 14.26 -33.57 6.29
C VAL A 116 14.91 -33.29 4.93
N ILE A 117 14.33 -33.85 3.86
CA ILE A 117 14.80 -33.69 2.48
C ILE A 117 13.87 -32.75 1.74
N LEU A 118 14.41 -31.71 1.11
CA LEU A 118 13.70 -30.88 0.14
C LEU A 118 13.98 -31.41 -1.26
N THR A 119 12.93 -31.83 -1.98
CA THR A 119 13.06 -32.44 -3.31
C THR A 119 12.22 -31.69 -4.35
N PRO A 120 12.71 -31.49 -5.58
CA PRO A 120 11.90 -30.87 -6.63
C PRO A 120 10.90 -31.83 -7.28
N ASP A 121 10.86 -33.10 -6.86
CA ASP A 121 9.89 -34.07 -7.35
C ASP A 121 8.51 -33.85 -6.68
N GLU A 122 7.69 -33.01 -7.32
CA GLU A 122 6.29 -32.76 -6.90
C GLU A 122 5.41 -34.02 -6.92
N GLY A 123 5.85 -35.14 -7.51
CA GLY A 123 5.13 -36.41 -7.50
C GLY A 123 5.07 -37.07 -6.13
N GLN A 124 5.99 -36.73 -5.22
CA GLN A 124 6.08 -37.35 -3.90
C GLN A 124 5.09 -36.75 -2.88
N GLU A 125 4.77 -37.52 -1.85
CA GLU A 125 3.90 -37.06 -0.75
C GLU A 125 4.74 -36.37 0.32
N ALA A 126 4.32 -35.16 0.72
CA ALA A 126 4.95 -34.41 1.79
C ALA A 126 4.80 -35.15 3.14
N SER A 127 5.90 -35.29 3.88
CA SER A 127 5.99 -36.04 5.14
C SER A 127 7.03 -35.42 6.08
N SER A 128 7.19 -35.98 7.27
CA SER A 128 8.19 -35.51 8.25
C SER A 128 9.64 -35.64 7.75
N ASN A 129 9.89 -36.49 6.75
CA ASN A 129 11.22 -36.81 6.27
C ASN A 129 11.51 -36.22 4.87
N LEU A 130 10.47 -35.83 4.13
CA LEU A 130 10.58 -35.36 2.75
C LEU A 130 9.50 -34.33 2.42
N LEU A 131 9.91 -33.22 1.82
CA LEU A 131 9.07 -32.09 1.47
C LEU A 131 9.29 -31.74 -0.03
N PRO A 132 8.30 -32.01 -0.90
CA PRO A 132 8.35 -31.62 -2.31
C PRO A 132 8.27 -30.09 -2.46
N ILE A 133 9.05 -29.51 -3.37
CA ILE A 133 9.07 -28.06 -3.65
C ILE A 133 8.81 -27.76 -5.12
N ASN A 134 8.23 -26.60 -5.39
CA ASN A 134 7.89 -26.13 -6.74
C ASN A 134 9.09 -25.58 -7.56
N PHE A 135 10.32 -25.95 -7.21
CA PHE A 135 11.53 -25.39 -7.82
C PHE A 135 12.69 -26.38 -7.86
N ASP A 136 13.19 -26.66 -9.07
CA ASP A 136 14.28 -27.61 -9.34
C ASP A 136 15.69 -27.03 -9.16
N GLY A 137 15.83 -25.72 -9.05
CA GLY A 137 17.10 -25.04 -8.93
C GLY A 137 17.64 -24.89 -7.50
N LEU A 138 16.91 -25.35 -6.47
CA LEU A 138 17.29 -25.09 -5.06
C LEU A 138 18.67 -25.66 -4.72
N SER A 139 18.96 -26.89 -5.14
CA SER A 139 20.24 -27.58 -4.93
C SER A 139 21.46 -26.83 -5.49
N LYS A 140 21.26 -26.01 -6.52
CA LYS A 140 22.31 -25.17 -7.12
C LYS A 140 22.46 -23.82 -6.42
N ALA A 141 21.41 -23.35 -5.75
CA ALA A 141 21.36 -22.05 -5.10
C ALA A 141 21.92 -22.08 -3.67
N VAL A 142 21.77 -23.22 -2.97
CA VAL A 142 22.15 -23.36 -1.57
C VAL A 142 23.49 -24.08 -1.39
N LYS A 143 24.14 -23.84 -0.26
CA LYS A 143 25.35 -24.53 0.21
C LYS A 143 25.19 -24.97 1.66
N LYS A 144 26.06 -25.87 2.10
CA LYS A 144 26.11 -26.32 3.50
C LYS A 144 26.19 -25.12 4.47
N GLY A 145 25.36 -25.14 5.50
CA GLY A 145 25.24 -24.09 6.52
C GLY A 145 24.24 -22.98 6.17
N ASP A 146 23.69 -22.97 4.97
CA ASP A 146 22.63 -22.03 4.59
C ASP A 146 21.35 -22.31 5.36
N THR A 147 20.57 -21.25 5.59
CA THR A 147 19.33 -21.30 6.36
C THR A 147 18.11 -21.20 5.45
N ILE A 148 17.20 -22.16 5.58
CA ILE A 148 15.92 -22.19 4.88
C ILE A 148 14.81 -22.09 5.91
N PHE A 149 13.86 -21.21 5.65
CA PHE A 149 12.67 -21.04 6.44
C PHE A 149 11.47 -21.63 5.68
N ILE A 150 10.65 -22.43 6.34
CA ILE A 150 9.38 -22.92 5.78
C ILE A 150 8.29 -22.62 6.79
N GLY A 151 7.19 -22.04 6.34
CA GLY A 151 6.04 -21.80 7.20
C GLY A 151 4.77 -21.56 6.40
N GLN A 152 3.67 -21.36 7.11
CA GLN A 152 2.51 -20.77 6.45
C GLN A 152 2.91 -19.42 5.84
N TYR A 153 2.29 -19.08 4.71
CA TYR A 153 2.54 -17.92 3.85
C TYR A 153 2.71 -16.56 4.58
N LEU A 154 2.32 -16.46 5.85
CA LEU A 154 2.49 -15.27 6.69
C LEU A 154 3.10 -15.65 8.04
N PHE A 155 4.42 -15.56 8.14
CA PHE A 155 5.16 -15.81 9.39
C PHE A 155 4.81 -14.76 10.46
N THR A 156 4.17 -15.20 11.55
CA THR A 156 3.76 -14.36 12.69
C THR A 156 4.77 -14.28 13.82
N GLY A 157 5.86 -15.04 13.77
CA GLY A 157 6.81 -15.18 14.88
C GLY A 157 6.22 -15.80 16.16
N SER A 158 4.93 -16.07 16.16
CA SER A 158 4.16 -16.67 17.23
C SER A 158 3.45 -17.88 16.66
N GLU A 159 4.17 -18.96 16.37
CA GLU A 159 3.51 -20.23 16.07
C GLU A 159 4.49 -21.39 15.97
N THR A 160 4.05 -22.55 16.47
CA THR A 160 4.62 -23.87 16.20
C THR A 160 4.37 -24.32 14.75
N THR A 161 4.09 -23.42 13.80
CA THR A 161 3.70 -23.71 12.41
C THR A 161 4.76 -23.30 11.39
N SER A 162 5.96 -22.96 11.86
CA SER A 162 7.10 -22.60 11.02
C SER A 162 8.36 -23.32 11.48
N VAL A 163 9.18 -23.72 10.52
CA VAL A 163 10.38 -24.51 10.73
C VAL A 163 11.59 -23.81 10.14
N TRP A 164 12.66 -23.78 10.92
CA TRP A 164 13.99 -23.37 10.52
C TRP A 164 14.79 -24.61 10.16
N LEU A 165 15.38 -24.59 8.97
CA LEU A 165 16.20 -25.65 8.42
C LEU A 165 17.61 -25.13 8.19
N GLU A 166 18.62 -25.93 8.52
CA GLU A 166 20.00 -25.68 8.11
C GLU A 166 20.42 -26.73 7.09
N VAL A 167 20.90 -26.30 5.93
CA VAL A 167 21.37 -27.19 4.87
C VAL A 167 22.59 -27.98 5.36
N SER A 168 22.47 -29.29 5.44
CA SER A 168 23.57 -30.18 5.84
C SER A 168 24.41 -30.60 4.64
N GLU A 169 23.76 -30.98 3.54
CA GLU A 169 24.39 -31.36 2.27
C GLU A 169 23.40 -31.31 1.10
N VAL A 170 23.94 -31.36 -0.11
CA VAL A 170 23.18 -31.45 -1.36
C VAL A 170 23.46 -32.80 -2.00
N GLN A 171 22.41 -33.58 -2.27
CA GLN A 171 22.49 -34.91 -2.88
C GLN A 171 21.80 -34.90 -4.24
N GLY A 172 22.57 -34.69 -5.31
CA GLY A 172 22.00 -34.53 -6.65
C GLY A 172 21.11 -33.29 -6.72
N ASN A 173 19.80 -33.49 -6.92
CA ASN A 173 18.82 -32.39 -6.91
C ASN A 173 18.15 -32.17 -5.55
N ASP A 174 18.37 -33.08 -4.60
CA ASP A 174 17.75 -33.01 -3.28
C ASP A 174 18.64 -32.22 -2.30
N VAL A 175 18.01 -31.44 -1.42
CA VAL A 175 18.68 -30.68 -0.37
C VAL A 175 18.35 -31.31 0.97
N VAL A 176 19.37 -31.82 1.64
CA VAL A 176 19.24 -32.44 2.97
C VAL A 176 19.42 -31.35 4.02
N CYS A 177 18.48 -31.28 4.96
CA CYS A 177 18.43 -30.25 5.97
C CYS A 177 18.30 -30.84 7.37
N VAL A 178 18.92 -30.19 8.36
CA VAL A 178 18.70 -30.44 9.79
C VAL A 178 17.65 -29.46 10.30
N ILE A 179 16.64 -29.98 10.99
CA ILE A 179 15.55 -29.20 11.59
C ILE A 179 16.06 -28.52 12.87
N LYS A 180 15.88 -27.20 12.99
CA LYS A 180 16.37 -26.41 14.13
C LYS A 180 15.34 -26.16 15.22
N ASN A 181 14.06 -26.35 14.92
CA ASN A 181 12.99 -26.24 15.90
C ASN A 181 11.85 -27.19 15.57
N THR A 182 11.16 -27.67 16.61
CA THR A 182 9.97 -28.49 16.44
C THR A 182 8.81 -27.63 15.93
N ALA A 183 8.11 -28.11 14.90
CA ALA A 183 6.98 -27.43 14.29
C ALA A 183 6.00 -28.44 13.65
N THR A 184 4.76 -28.01 13.49
CA THR A 184 3.71 -28.72 12.76
C THR A 184 3.20 -27.83 11.64
N LEU A 185 3.57 -28.16 10.40
CA LEU A 185 3.09 -27.48 9.21
C LEU A 185 1.65 -27.93 8.93
N THR A 186 0.69 -27.01 9.00
CA THR A 186 -0.74 -27.28 8.75
C THR A 186 -1.25 -26.50 7.54
N GLY A 187 -1.98 -27.18 6.65
CA GLY A 187 -2.53 -26.59 5.42
C GLY A 187 -1.87 -27.14 4.14
N ALA A 188 -2.31 -26.59 3.01
CA ALA A 188 -1.93 -27.06 1.67
C ALA A 188 -0.69 -26.36 1.08
N LEU A 189 -0.41 -25.13 1.53
CA LEU A 189 0.59 -24.23 0.94
C LEU A 189 1.50 -23.69 2.04
N PHE A 190 2.80 -23.96 1.90
CA PHE A 190 3.84 -23.39 2.77
C PHE A 190 4.84 -22.63 1.93
N THR A 191 5.11 -21.39 2.29
CA THR A 191 6.16 -20.60 1.64
C THR A 191 7.51 -21.07 2.14
N LEU A 192 8.42 -21.27 1.21
CA LEU A 192 9.82 -21.53 1.46
C LEU A 192 10.61 -20.25 1.18
N HIS A 193 11.40 -19.81 2.15
CA HIS A 193 12.29 -18.67 2.00
C HIS A 193 13.74 -19.10 2.26
N ALA A 194 14.58 -19.00 1.24
CA ALA A 194 16.01 -19.29 1.34
C ALA A 194 16.73 -18.00 1.76
N SER A 195 17.16 -17.91 3.03
CA SER A 195 17.62 -16.65 3.59
C SER A 195 18.96 -16.23 3.00
N GLN A 196 19.06 -14.97 2.57
CA GLN A 196 20.27 -14.37 1.95
C GLN A 196 20.75 -15.10 0.69
N ILE A 197 19.89 -15.88 0.04
CA ILE A 197 20.22 -16.69 -1.12
C ILE A 197 19.47 -16.16 -2.34
N ARG A 198 20.20 -16.04 -3.46
CA ARG A 198 19.63 -15.57 -4.71
C ARG A 198 18.93 -16.71 -5.43
N ILE A 199 17.63 -16.55 -5.63
CA ILE A 199 16.82 -17.46 -6.43
C ILE A 199 16.70 -16.91 -7.87
N GLU A 200 17.18 -17.69 -8.84
CA GLU A 200 17.15 -17.34 -10.27
C GLU A 200 15.80 -17.65 -10.90
N LEU A 201 14.78 -16.90 -10.47
CA LEU A 201 13.46 -16.89 -11.10
C LEU A 201 13.15 -15.49 -11.67
N PRO A 202 12.36 -15.41 -12.76
CA PRO A 202 11.91 -14.12 -13.28
C PRO A 202 10.98 -13.43 -12.28
N THR A 203 11.05 -12.10 -12.21
CA THR A 203 10.23 -11.32 -11.27
C THR A 203 8.74 -11.35 -11.62
N LEU A 204 8.42 -11.46 -12.92
CA LEU A 204 7.08 -11.80 -13.39
C LEU A 204 7.10 -13.23 -13.94
N SER A 205 6.39 -14.14 -13.26
CA SER A 205 6.15 -15.48 -13.77
C SER A 205 5.24 -15.45 -15.01
N ASP A 206 5.17 -16.55 -15.76
CA ASP A 206 4.25 -16.63 -16.90
C ASP A 206 2.78 -16.60 -16.44
N LYS A 207 2.49 -17.14 -15.25
CA LYS A 207 1.19 -17.01 -14.59
C LYS A 207 0.87 -15.54 -14.27
N ASP A 208 1.82 -14.77 -13.75
CA ASP A 208 1.62 -13.35 -13.50
C ASP A 208 1.29 -12.59 -14.80
N LYS A 209 2.05 -12.85 -15.88
CA LYS A 209 1.81 -12.24 -17.19
C LYS A 209 0.44 -12.59 -17.75
N GLU A 210 0.02 -13.84 -17.61
CA GLU A 210 -1.30 -14.32 -18.04
C GLU A 210 -2.41 -13.59 -17.28
N VAL A 211 -2.34 -13.56 -15.94
CA VAL A 211 -3.33 -12.89 -15.10
C VAL A 211 -3.40 -11.40 -15.39
N ILE A 212 -2.26 -10.72 -15.55
CA ILE A 212 -2.23 -9.29 -15.90
C ILE A 212 -2.92 -9.07 -17.25
N SER A 213 -2.69 -9.95 -18.24
CA SER A 213 -3.27 -9.83 -19.58
C SER A 213 -4.77 -10.14 -19.61
N SER A 214 -5.20 -11.20 -18.91
CA SER A 214 -6.59 -11.70 -18.95
C SER A 214 -7.52 -10.98 -17.97
N TRP A 215 -7.06 -10.77 -16.74
CA TRP A 215 -7.84 -10.17 -15.66
C TRP A 215 -7.47 -8.70 -15.45
N GLY A 216 -6.18 -8.37 -15.44
CA GLY A 216 -5.70 -7.00 -15.21
C GLY A 216 -6.20 -5.99 -16.24
N VAL A 217 -6.07 -6.32 -17.54
CA VAL A 217 -6.51 -5.46 -18.66
C VAL A 217 -8.01 -5.24 -18.62
N LYS A 218 -8.78 -6.33 -18.50
CA LYS A 218 -10.25 -6.30 -18.44
C LYS A 218 -10.75 -5.40 -17.31
N ASN A 219 -10.09 -5.47 -16.16
CA ASN A 219 -10.53 -4.78 -14.94
C ASN A 219 -9.86 -3.42 -14.70
N LYS A 220 -8.91 -3.01 -15.55
CA LYS A 220 -8.25 -1.70 -15.49
C LYS A 220 -7.62 -1.42 -14.12
N ILE A 221 -6.76 -2.35 -13.67
CA ILE A 221 -6.11 -2.29 -12.36
C ILE A 221 -5.33 -0.98 -12.15
N ASP A 222 -5.49 -0.38 -10.98
CA ASP A 222 -4.88 0.93 -10.68
C ASP A 222 -3.41 0.79 -10.28
N PHE A 223 -3.11 -0.30 -9.57
CA PHE A 223 -1.79 -0.61 -9.03
C PHE A 223 -1.38 -2.04 -9.35
N LEU A 224 -0.10 -2.22 -9.69
CA LEU A 224 0.58 -3.51 -9.70
C LEU A 224 1.52 -3.55 -8.50
N SER A 225 1.28 -4.47 -7.56
CA SER A 225 2.19 -4.79 -6.48
C SER A 225 3.16 -5.86 -6.98
N LEU A 226 4.43 -5.49 -7.12
CA LEU A 226 5.50 -6.30 -7.72
C LEU A 226 6.29 -7.01 -6.63
N SER A 227 6.00 -8.29 -6.43
CA SER A 227 6.63 -9.15 -5.41
C SER A 227 8.11 -9.39 -5.71
N TYR A 228 8.92 -9.51 -4.66
CA TYR A 228 10.36 -9.78 -4.69
C TYR A 228 11.13 -8.89 -5.69
N THR A 229 10.88 -7.58 -5.67
CA THR A 229 11.64 -6.66 -6.54
C THR A 229 13.08 -6.58 -6.05
N ARG A 230 14.04 -6.91 -6.93
CA ARG A 230 15.47 -7.00 -6.59
C ARG A 230 16.30 -5.83 -7.13
N HIS A 231 15.92 -5.29 -8.29
CA HIS A 231 16.67 -4.23 -8.99
C HIS A 231 15.72 -3.28 -9.72
N ALA A 232 16.25 -2.13 -10.16
CA ALA A 232 15.53 -1.20 -11.03
C ALA A 232 14.99 -1.87 -12.32
N GLU A 233 15.72 -2.84 -12.87
CA GLU A 233 15.35 -3.50 -14.12
C GLU A 233 14.08 -4.33 -14.00
N ASP A 234 13.80 -4.91 -12.83
CA ASP A 234 12.55 -5.63 -12.58
C ASP A 234 11.33 -4.72 -12.77
N VAL A 235 11.44 -3.48 -12.27
CA VAL A 235 10.41 -2.46 -12.41
C VAL A 235 10.27 -2.02 -13.87
N ARG A 236 11.39 -1.85 -14.59
CA ARG A 236 11.39 -1.48 -16.01
C ARG A 236 10.76 -2.56 -16.88
N HIS A 237 11.10 -3.83 -16.67
CA HIS A 237 10.49 -4.96 -17.36
C HIS A 237 8.98 -5.04 -17.10
N ALA A 238 8.55 -4.88 -15.84
CA ALA A 238 7.12 -4.85 -15.52
C ALA A 238 6.41 -3.66 -16.19
N ARG A 239 7.04 -2.49 -16.23
CA ARG A 239 6.52 -1.29 -16.91
C ARG A 239 6.42 -1.48 -18.42
N GLU A 240 7.43 -2.07 -19.03
CA GLU A 240 7.42 -2.38 -20.46
C GLU A 240 6.30 -3.38 -20.80
N PHE A 241 6.13 -4.42 -19.98
CA PHE A 241 5.06 -5.39 -20.14
C PHE A 241 3.68 -4.72 -20.04
N LEU A 242 3.41 -3.94 -18.98
CA LEU A 242 2.14 -3.22 -18.81
C LEU A 242 1.85 -2.24 -19.97
N SER A 243 2.89 -1.60 -20.50
CA SER A 243 2.76 -0.64 -21.61
C SER A 243 2.31 -1.30 -22.92
N LYS A 244 2.56 -2.60 -23.09
CA LYS A 244 2.09 -3.39 -24.24
C LYS A 244 0.63 -3.86 -24.08
N GLN A 245 0.04 -3.73 -22.89
CA GLN A 245 -1.28 -4.28 -22.52
C GLN A 245 -2.41 -3.25 -22.57
N GLY A 246 -2.41 -2.37 -23.58
CA GLY A 246 -3.45 -1.36 -23.78
C GLY A 246 -3.44 -0.29 -22.69
N ASP A 247 -4.59 -0.04 -22.03
CA ASP A 247 -4.76 1.03 -21.02
C ASP A 247 -3.87 0.90 -19.77
N LEU A 248 -3.27 -0.29 -19.54
CA LEU A 248 -2.43 -0.58 -18.37
C LEU A 248 -1.10 0.17 -18.34
N TYR A 249 -0.71 0.87 -19.41
CA TYR A 249 0.42 1.80 -19.37
C TYR A 249 0.28 2.89 -18.28
N GLN A 250 -0.95 3.12 -17.80
CA GLN A 250 -1.25 4.07 -16.72
C GLN A 250 -1.13 3.45 -15.32
N THR A 251 -1.10 2.12 -15.19
CA THR A 251 -1.03 1.41 -13.91
C THR A 251 0.28 1.76 -13.19
N GLN A 252 0.18 2.07 -11.90
CA GLN A 252 1.35 2.42 -11.08
C GLN A 252 1.97 1.15 -10.48
N ILE A 253 3.29 1.06 -10.51
CA ILE A 253 4.03 -0.11 -10.00
C ILE A 253 4.53 0.19 -8.59
N PHE A 254 4.09 -0.63 -7.63
CA PHE A 254 4.56 -0.63 -6.26
C PHE A 254 5.55 -1.78 -6.05
N ALA A 255 6.82 -1.44 -5.91
CA ALA A 255 7.87 -2.43 -5.70
C ALA A 255 7.84 -2.93 -4.24
N LYS A 256 7.78 -4.24 -4.04
CA LYS A 256 7.90 -4.87 -2.71
C LYS A 256 9.36 -5.15 -2.40
N ILE A 257 9.85 -4.60 -1.30
CA ILE A 257 11.21 -4.84 -0.79
C ILE A 257 11.14 -5.99 0.22
N GLU A 258 11.60 -7.16 -0.20
CA GLU A 258 11.33 -8.45 0.48
C GLU A 258 12.59 -9.27 0.78
N ASN A 259 13.72 -8.91 0.19
CA ASN A 259 14.98 -9.63 0.36
C ASN A 259 16.17 -8.65 0.44
N ILE A 260 17.33 -9.18 0.78
CA ILE A 260 18.58 -8.40 0.91
C ILE A 260 18.96 -7.70 -0.39
N GLU A 261 18.72 -8.33 -1.55
CA GLU A 261 19.08 -7.76 -2.85
C GLU A 261 18.28 -6.49 -3.16
N GLY A 262 16.96 -6.54 -2.96
CA GLY A 262 16.10 -5.37 -3.07
C GLY A 262 16.45 -4.28 -2.05
N LEU A 263 16.93 -4.65 -0.87
CA LEU A 263 17.43 -3.68 0.12
C LEU A 263 18.73 -3.00 -0.33
N ASN A 264 19.67 -3.76 -0.91
CA ASN A 264 20.93 -3.22 -1.43
C ASN A 264 20.70 -2.26 -2.60
N HIS A 265 19.74 -2.57 -3.46
CA HIS A 265 19.38 -1.77 -4.63
C HIS A 265 18.19 -0.83 -4.37
N PHE A 266 17.86 -0.55 -3.11
CA PHE A 266 16.68 0.22 -2.74
C PHE A 266 16.59 1.56 -3.46
N ASP A 267 17.71 2.29 -3.59
CA ASP A 267 17.73 3.63 -4.18
C ASP A 267 17.41 3.63 -5.68
N GLU A 268 17.88 2.64 -6.44
CA GLU A 268 17.57 2.52 -7.87
C GLU A 268 16.14 2.01 -8.09
N ILE A 269 15.66 1.09 -7.26
CA ILE A 269 14.25 0.62 -7.28
C ILE A 269 13.33 1.80 -6.99
N LEU A 270 13.64 2.59 -5.96
CA LEU A 270 12.89 3.78 -5.60
C LEU A 270 12.85 4.79 -6.75
N GLN A 271 13.90 4.91 -7.57
CA GLN A 271 13.89 5.83 -8.72
C GLN A 271 12.91 5.39 -9.82
N GLU A 272 12.78 4.09 -10.07
CA GLU A 272 11.92 3.55 -11.16
C GLU A 272 10.47 3.26 -10.72
N ALA A 273 10.25 2.86 -9.48
CA ALA A 273 8.93 2.47 -8.96
C ALA A 273 8.02 3.68 -8.75
N ASP A 274 6.70 3.51 -8.85
CA ASP A 274 5.74 4.59 -8.55
C ASP A 274 5.46 4.71 -7.05
N GLY A 275 5.73 3.65 -6.29
CA GLY A 275 5.68 3.59 -4.83
C GLY A 275 6.41 2.36 -4.30
N ILE A 276 6.58 2.28 -2.98
CA ILE A 276 7.27 1.16 -2.32
C ILE A 276 6.34 0.51 -1.31
N ILE A 277 6.30 -0.82 -1.28
CA ILE A 277 5.71 -1.60 -0.20
C ILE A 277 6.84 -2.20 0.65
N LEU A 278 6.86 -1.86 1.94
CA LEU A 278 7.85 -2.33 2.90
C LEU A 278 7.35 -3.64 3.52
N SER A 279 7.71 -4.76 2.91
CA SER A 279 7.32 -6.10 3.33
C SER A 279 8.16 -6.61 4.51
N ARG A 280 7.84 -6.12 5.72
CA ARG A 280 8.56 -6.44 6.96
C ARG A 280 8.51 -7.91 7.36
N GLY A 281 7.50 -8.66 6.91
CA GLY A 281 7.39 -10.11 7.13
C GLY A 281 8.53 -10.86 6.44
N ASN A 282 8.59 -10.76 5.11
CA ASN A 282 9.58 -11.48 4.31
C ASN A 282 11.00 -10.97 4.57
N LEU A 283 11.20 -9.64 4.54
CA LEU A 283 12.53 -9.07 4.80
C LEU A 283 12.98 -9.30 6.25
N GLY A 284 12.04 -9.46 7.19
CA GLY A 284 12.33 -9.80 8.58
C GLY A 284 12.88 -11.21 8.78
N ILE A 285 12.77 -12.10 7.78
CA ILE A 285 13.44 -13.41 7.79
C ILE A 285 14.93 -13.25 7.47
N ASP A 286 15.27 -12.33 6.56
CA ASP A 286 16.64 -12.06 6.13
C ASP A 286 17.41 -11.16 7.10
N LEU A 287 16.72 -10.27 7.80
CA LEU A 287 17.32 -9.32 8.73
C LEU A 287 17.24 -9.82 10.18
N PRO A 288 18.29 -9.58 11.00
CA PRO A 288 18.17 -9.71 12.44
C PRO A 288 16.98 -8.89 12.98
N PRO A 289 16.17 -9.41 13.92
CA PRO A 289 14.98 -8.73 14.42
C PRO A 289 15.22 -7.30 14.90
N GLU A 290 16.37 -7.06 15.53
CA GLU A 290 16.78 -5.75 16.02
C GLU A 290 17.16 -4.75 14.92
N LYS A 291 17.26 -5.17 13.65
CA LYS A 291 17.56 -4.29 12.51
C LYS A 291 16.34 -3.94 11.65
N VAL A 292 15.22 -4.65 11.81
CA VAL A 292 14.00 -4.45 10.98
C VAL A 292 13.49 -3.00 11.09
N PHE A 293 13.52 -2.41 12.28
CA PHE A 293 13.08 -1.02 12.48
C PHE A 293 13.97 0.01 11.78
N LEU A 294 15.28 -0.27 11.62
CA LEU A 294 16.22 0.62 10.93
C LEU A 294 15.87 0.72 9.45
N PHE A 295 15.58 -0.43 8.83
CA PHE A 295 15.11 -0.49 7.44
C PHE A 295 13.85 0.36 7.26
N GLN A 296 12.81 0.14 8.08
CA GLN A 296 11.56 0.87 7.97
C GLN A 296 11.78 2.40 8.02
N LYS A 297 12.51 2.88 9.04
CA LYS A 297 12.75 4.31 9.21
C LYS A 297 13.53 4.91 8.04
N ALA A 298 14.58 4.22 7.58
CA ALA A 298 15.39 4.69 6.46
C ALA A 298 14.61 4.69 5.14
N ALA A 299 13.88 3.62 4.84
CA ALA A 299 13.10 3.48 3.62
C ALA A 299 11.94 4.48 3.57
N LEU A 300 11.18 4.64 4.65
CA LEU A 300 10.11 5.65 4.74
C LEU A 300 10.67 7.06 4.54
N TYR A 301 11.80 7.40 5.17
CA TYR A 301 12.44 8.70 4.98
C TYR A 301 12.78 8.95 3.50
N LYS A 302 13.44 7.98 2.84
CA LYS A 302 13.82 8.07 1.43
C LYS A 302 12.61 8.21 0.49
N CYS A 303 11.55 7.43 0.69
CA CYS A 303 10.30 7.55 -0.08
C CYS A 303 9.65 8.93 0.08
N ASN A 304 9.58 9.41 1.33
CA ASN A 304 8.99 10.72 1.66
C ASN A 304 9.72 11.88 0.98
N VAL A 305 11.05 11.91 1.02
CA VAL A 305 11.83 12.98 0.37
C VAL A 305 11.76 12.89 -1.16
N ALA A 306 11.68 11.68 -1.72
CA ALA A 306 11.43 11.46 -3.14
C ALA A 306 10.00 11.84 -3.57
N GLY A 307 9.05 11.94 -2.62
CA GLY A 307 7.64 12.18 -2.90
C GLY A 307 6.94 10.98 -3.52
N LYS A 308 7.42 9.77 -3.22
CA LYS A 308 6.82 8.50 -3.67
C LYS A 308 6.10 7.83 -2.49
N PRO A 309 4.85 7.37 -2.68
CA PRO A 309 4.07 6.77 -1.61
C PRO A 309 4.76 5.52 -1.05
N ALA A 310 4.78 5.42 0.27
CA ALA A 310 5.30 4.26 0.98
C ALA A 310 4.19 3.55 1.76
N VAL A 311 4.14 2.22 1.64
CA VAL A 311 3.13 1.38 2.26
C VAL A 311 3.80 0.42 3.23
N VAL A 312 3.32 0.35 4.46
CA VAL A 312 3.83 -0.57 5.49
C VAL A 312 2.83 -1.69 5.71
N THR A 313 3.31 -2.94 5.78
CA THR A 313 2.49 -4.14 6.05
C THR A 313 2.86 -4.80 7.39
N ARG A 314 2.06 -5.78 7.81
CA ARG A 314 2.27 -6.66 8.98
C ARG A 314 2.30 -5.90 10.30
N VAL A 315 1.23 -5.16 10.59
CA VAL A 315 1.17 -4.23 11.73
C VAL A 315 0.22 -4.70 12.86
N VAL A 316 -0.76 -5.57 12.57
CA VAL A 316 -1.81 -5.97 13.53
C VAL A 316 -2.22 -7.45 13.38
N ASP A 317 -1.23 -8.32 13.16
CA ASP A 317 -1.44 -9.74 12.82
C ASP A 317 -2.37 -10.49 13.78
N SER A 318 -2.30 -10.18 15.08
CA SER A 318 -3.16 -10.79 16.11
C SER A 318 -4.65 -10.55 15.88
N MET A 319 -5.01 -9.51 15.12
CA MET A 319 -6.40 -9.20 14.77
C MET A 319 -7.02 -10.16 13.76
N THR A 320 -6.24 -11.11 13.23
CA THR A 320 -6.78 -12.22 12.44
C THR A 320 -7.80 -13.02 13.27
N ASP A 321 -7.46 -13.30 14.53
CA ASP A 321 -8.28 -14.11 15.44
C ASP A 321 -8.88 -13.30 16.60
N ASN A 322 -8.39 -12.09 16.84
CA ASN A 322 -8.79 -11.26 17.98
C ASN A 322 -9.48 -9.95 17.55
N LEU A 323 -10.46 -9.49 18.32
CA LEU A 323 -11.11 -8.19 18.03
C LEU A 323 -10.23 -6.97 18.32
N ARG A 324 -9.11 -7.13 19.03
CA ARG A 324 -8.24 -6.02 19.44
C ARG A 324 -6.78 -6.39 19.19
N PRO A 325 -5.96 -5.43 18.72
CA PRO A 325 -4.53 -5.65 18.59
C PRO A 325 -3.87 -5.64 19.97
N THR A 326 -2.66 -6.18 20.03
CA THR A 326 -1.79 -6.02 21.20
C THR A 326 -1.33 -4.56 21.34
N ARG A 327 -0.81 -4.21 22.53
CA ARG A 327 -0.23 -2.88 22.77
C ARG A 327 0.97 -2.59 21.87
N ALA A 328 1.76 -3.63 21.54
CA ALA A 328 2.91 -3.52 20.67
C ALA A 328 2.47 -3.20 19.23
N GLU A 329 1.51 -3.94 18.69
CA GLU A 329 0.94 -3.72 17.36
C GLU A 329 0.26 -2.35 17.23
N ALA A 330 -0.51 -1.92 18.23
CA ALA A 330 -1.11 -0.59 18.22
C ALA A 330 -0.05 0.52 18.18
N THR A 331 1.05 0.34 18.91
CA THR A 331 2.19 1.28 18.92
C THR A 331 2.96 1.23 17.60
N ASP A 332 3.05 0.06 16.97
CA ASP A 332 3.69 -0.12 15.68
C ASP A 332 2.94 0.60 14.55
N VAL A 333 1.61 0.49 14.49
CA VAL A 333 0.76 1.27 13.57
C VAL A 333 1.00 2.78 13.77
N ALA A 334 0.97 3.26 15.02
CA ALA A 334 1.20 4.66 15.32
C ALA A 334 2.60 5.12 14.88
N ASN A 335 3.64 4.32 15.14
CA ASN A 335 5.00 4.65 14.74
C ASN A 335 5.19 4.64 13.22
N ALA A 336 4.56 3.72 12.49
CA ALA A 336 4.59 3.72 11.02
C ALA A 336 4.00 5.03 10.45
N VAL A 337 2.93 5.55 11.05
CA VAL A 337 2.34 6.84 10.68
C VAL A 337 3.28 8.00 11.01
N LEU A 338 3.91 7.98 12.19
CA LEU A 338 4.84 9.01 12.64
C LEU A 338 6.16 9.04 11.85
N ASP A 339 6.62 7.88 11.39
CA ASP A 339 7.76 7.74 10.47
C ASP A 339 7.42 8.21 9.05
N GLY A 340 6.12 8.44 8.79
CA GLY A 340 5.63 8.98 7.55
C GLY A 340 5.26 7.91 6.53
N SER A 341 4.56 6.86 6.93
CA SER A 341 3.87 6.00 5.97
C SER A 341 2.75 6.77 5.24
N ASP A 342 2.45 6.40 4.00
CA ASP A 342 1.29 6.88 3.25
C ASP A 342 0.08 5.98 3.46
N ALA A 343 0.31 4.66 3.54
CA ALA A 343 -0.72 3.67 3.73
C ALA A 343 -0.28 2.51 4.63
N ILE A 344 -1.26 1.88 5.26
CA ILE A 344 -1.11 0.63 5.99
C ILE A 344 -1.78 -0.47 5.17
N LEU A 345 -1.06 -1.55 4.90
CA LEU A 345 -1.57 -2.73 4.18
C LEU A 345 -1.90 -3.83 5.19
N LEU A 346 -3.17 -4.22 5.18
CA LEU A 346 -3.72 -5.33 5.96
C LEU A 346 -3.78 -6.57 5.07
N GLY A 347 -3.11 -7.64 5.50
CA GLY A 347 -2.94 -8.90 4.81
C GLY A 347 -3.94 -9.93 5.32
N ALA A 348 -3.48 -10.85 6.17
CA ALA A 348 -4.30 -11.93 6.75
C ALA A 348 -5.55 -11.40 7.46
N GLU A 349 -5.43 -10.27 8.14
CA GLU A 349 -6.42 -9.70 9.04
C GLU A 349 -7.71 -9.31 8.29
N THR A 350 -7.60 -8.96 7.00
CA THR A 350 -8.76 -8.70 6.14
C THR A 350 -9.02 -9.81 5.13
N LEU A 351 -8.02 -10.62 4.78
CA LEU A 351 -8.17 -11.74 3.83
C LEU A 351 -9.00 -12.89 4.46
N ARG A 352 -8.51 -13.44 5.58
CA ARG A 352 -9.06 -14.62 6.26
C ARG A 352 -9.47 -14.35 7.70
N GLY A 353 -9.15 -13.17 8.23
CA GLY A 353 -9.44 -12.78 9.60
C GLY A 353 -10.93 -12.73 9.91
N LEU A 354 -11.26 -12.96 11.17
CA LEU A 354 -12.65 -13.01 11.65
C LEU A 354 -13.33 -11.64 11.68
N TYR A 355 -12.55 -10.55 11.75
CA TYR A 355 -13.04 -9.19 12.04
C TYR A 355 -12.53 -8.14 11.05
N PRO A 356 -12.72 -8.30 9.72
CA PRO A 356 -12.11 -7.41 8.72
C PRO A 356 -12.55 -5.94 8.86
N VAL A 357 -13.81 -5.69 9.19
CA VAL A 357 -14.35 -4.31 9.32
C VAL A 357 -13.80 -3.64 10.58
N GLU A 358 -13.73 -4.37 11.68
CA GLU A 358 -13.22 -3.91 12.96
C GLU A 358 -11.71 -3.64 12.91
N THR A 359 -10.96 -4.48 12.19
CA THR A 359 -9.53 -4.27 11.94
C THR A 359 -9.29 -2.95 11.21
N ILE A 360 -9.98 -2.71 10.09
CA ILE A 360 -9.87 -1.46 9.32
C ILE A 360 -10.25 -0.26 10.20
N SER A 361 -11.35 -0.36 10.95
CA SER A 361 -11.83 0.70 11.84
C SER A 361 -10.83 1.01 12.95
N THR A 362 -10.22 -0.01 13.56
CA THR A 362 -9.25 0.14 14.65
C THR A 362 -7.95 0.74 14.15
N VAL A 363 -7.39 0.23 13.05
CA VAL A 363 -6.18 0.77 12.42
C VAL A 363 -6.41 2.23 12.00
N GLY A 364 -7.55 2.53 11.38
CA GLY A 364 -7.90 3.91 10.99
C GLY A 364 -7.95 4.88 12.17
N LYS A 365 -8.50 4.46 13.32
CA LYS A 365 -8.50 5.27 14.54
C LYS A 365 -7.09 5.51 15.08
N ILE A 366 -6.23 4.50 15.07
CA ILE A 366 -4.83 4.66 15.51
C ILE A 366 -4.09 5.64 14.59
N CYS A 367 -4.26 5.52 13.27
CA CYS A 367 -3.71 6.47 12.31
C CYS A 367 -4.16 7.91 12.59
N ALA A 368 -5.45 8.11 12.85
CA ALA A 368 -6.02 9.42 13.14
C ALA A 368 -5.42 10.05 14.41
N GLU A 369 -5.19 9.26 15.46
CA GLU A 369 -4.56 9.75 16.69
C GLU A 369 -3.08 10.06 16.49
N ALA A 370 -2.34 9.20 15.79
CA ALA A 370 -0.92 9.42 15.50
C ALA A 370 -0.70 10.68 14.65
N GLU A 371 -1.60 10.99 13.71
CA GLU A 371 -1.53 12.18 12.87
C GLU A 371 -1.61 13.50 13.66
N LYS A 372 -2.27 13.51 14.83
CA LYS A 372 -2.40 14.71 15.67
C LYS A 372 -1.07 15.18 16.26
N VAL A 373 -0.13 14.26 16.48
CA VAL A 373 1.14 14.55 17.15
C VAL A 373 2.34 14.60 16.19
N PHE A 374 2.11 14.35 14.90
CA PHE A 374 3.13 14.51 13.86
C PHE A 374 3.54 15.98 13.74
N ASN A 375 4.82 16.32 13.67
CA ASN A 375 5.28 17.71 13.50
C ASN A 375 5.35 18.10 12.01
N GLN A 376 4.22 18.58 11.46
CA GLN A 376 4.13 18.94 10.04
C GLN A 376 5.00 20.17 9.71
N ASP A 377 5.11 21.15 10.60
CA ASP A 377 5.89 22.36 10.37
C ASP A 377 7.38 22.06 10.23
N LEU A 378 7.92 21.21 11.12
CA LEU A 378 9.31 20.75 11.04
C LEU A 378 9.53 19.90 9.79
N TYR A 379 8.60 18.99 9.48
CA TYR A 379 8.68 18.16 8.28
C TYR A 379 8.70 19.03 7.02
N PHE A 380 7.76 19.97 6.89
CA PHE A 380 7.66 20.88 5.74
C PHE A 380 8.98 21.64 5.51
N LYS A 381 9.55 22.23 6.58
CA LYS A 381 10.82 22.97 6.50
C LYS A 381 11.98 22.07 6.06
N LYS A 382 12.06 20.84 6.59
CA LYS A 382 13.08 19.85 6.20
C LYS A 382 12.95 19.45 4.72
N THR A 383 11.73 19.16 4.26
CA THR A 383 11.47 18.78 2.87
C THR A 383 11.80 19.90 1.89
N VAL A 384 11.39 21.14 2.17
CA VAL A 384 11.75 22.31 1.34
C VAL A 384 13.27 22.48 1.26
N LYS A 385 13.98 22.35 2.39
CA LYS A 385 15.44 22.44 2.43
C LYS A 385 16.12 21.32 1.63
N TYR A 386 15.58 20.10 1.69
CA TYR A 386 16.12 18.95 0.97
C TYR A 386 15.97 19.11 -0.55
N VAL A 387 14.82 19.59 -1.02
CA VAL A 387 14.58 19.82 -2.46
C VAL A 387 15.53 20.88 -3.02
N GLY A 388 15.85 21.91 -2.24
CA GLY A 388 16.79 22.96 -2.63
C GLY A 388 16.23 23.93 -3.69
N GLU A 389 17.08 24.85 -4.12
CA GLU A 389 16.75 25.90 -5.10
C GLU A 389 17.75 25.83 -6.29
N PRO A 390 17.31 26.03 -7.54
CA PRO A 390 15.93 26.33 -7.96
C PRO A 390 15.03 25.09 -8.02
N MET A 391 13.76 25.25 -7.61
CA MET A 391 12.74 24.20 -7.72
C MET A 391 12.11 24.17 -9.12
N THR A 392 11.57 23.01 -9.51
CA THR A 392 10.72 22.95 -10.72
C THR A 392 9.45 23.78 -10.52
N HIS A 393 8.83 24.24 -11.62
CA HIS A 393 7.62 25.07 -11.58
C HIS A 393 6.49 24.45 -10.75
N LEU A 394 6.16 23.17 -10.98
CA LEU A 394 5.10 22.49 -10.24
C LEU A 394 5.44 22.29 -8.75
N GLU A 395 6.70 22.00 -8.44
CA GLU A 395 7.19 21.84 -7.07
C GLU A 395 7.09 23.16 -6.28
N SER A 396 7.45 24.27 -6.93
CA SER A 396 7.36 25.62 -6.35
C SER A 396 5.92 25.99 -6.02
N ILE A 397 4.98 25.71 -6.92
CA ILE A 397 3.55 25.95 -6.70
C ILE A 397 2.99 25.05 -5.58
N ALA A 398 3.35 23.76 -5.58
CA ALA A 398 2.88 22.82 -4.56
C ALA A 398 3.35 23.20 -3.15
N SER A 399 4.65 23.50 -2.99
CA SER A 399 5.22 23.93 -1.71
C SER A 399 4.64 25.27 -1.24
N SER A 400 4.38 26.20 -2.17
CA SER A 400 3.75 27.49 -1.88
C SER A 400 2.29 27.34 -1.44
N ALA A 401 1.53 26.45 -2.08
CA ALA A 401 0.15 26.15 -1.70
C ALA A 401 0.06 25.58 -0.28
N VAL A 402 0.93 24.61 0.06
CA VAL A 402 0.99 24.05 1.43
C VAL A 402 1.40 25.11 2.44
N ARG A 403 2.40 25.93 2.13
CA ARG A 403 2.84 27.03 3.00
C ARG A 403 1.71 28.03 3.26
N ALA A 404 0.98 28.43 2.23
CA ALA A 404 -0.15 29.32 2.36
C ALA A 404 -1.24 28.69 3.24
N ALA A 405 -1.60 27.43 2.98
CA ALA A 405 -2.64 26.71 3.71
C ALA A 405 -2.32 26.58 5.21
N ILE A 406 -1.07 26.26 5.56
CA ILE A 406 -0.63 26.20 6.96
C ILE A 406 -0.74 27.59 7.62
N LYS A 407 -0.25 28.64 6.96
CA LYS A 407 -0.24 30.00 7.51
C LYS A 407 -1.64 30.57 7.74
N VAL A 408 -2.56 30.34 6.81
CA VAL A 408 -3.94 30.83 6.94
C VAL A 408 -4.83 29.91 7.76
N LYS A 409 -4.31 28.76 8.21
CA LYS A 409 -5.06 27.67 8.86
C LYS A 409 -6.26 27.23 8.01
N ALA A 410 -6.00 26.96 6.74
CA ALA A 410 -7.04 26.54 5.81
C ALA A 410 -7.67 25.20 6.23
N SER A 411 -8.97 25.03 6.01
CA SER A 411 -9.67 23.78 6.31
C SER A 411 -9.40 22.69 5.28
N VAL A 412 -9.13 23.08 4.03
CA VAL A 412 -8.83 22.15 2.93
C VAL A 412 -7.98 22.84 1.85
N ILE A 413 -7.18 22.03 1.14
CA ILE A 413 -6.54 22.43 -0.11
C ILE A 413 -7.33 21.80 -1.28
N ILE A 414 -7.85 22.61 -2.19
CA ILE A 414 -8.49 22.13 -3.42
C ILE A 414 -7.46 22.17 -4.55
N CYS A 415 -7.09 21.00 -5.07
CA CYS A 415 -6.12 20.89 -6.15
C CYS A 415 -6.80 20.39 -7.43
N PHE A 416 -6.84 21.23 -8.46
CA PHE A 416 -7.27 20.82 -9.79
C PHE A 416 -6.12 20.12 -10.51
N THR A 417 -6.38 18.91 -10.99
CA THR A 417 -5.35 18.08 -11.62
C THR A 417 -5.94 17.22 -12.72
N SER A 418 -5.13 16.93 -13.73
CA SER A 418 -5.50 16.01 -14.81
C SER A 418 -4.67 14.73 -14.83
N SER A 419 -3.47 14.75 -14.24
CA SER A 419 -2.56 13.59 -14.17
C SER A 419 -2.29 13.09 -12.75
N GLY A 420 -2.91 13.72 -11.75
CA GLY A 420 -2.64 13.50 -10.33
C GLY A 420 -1.30 14.06 -9.81
N ARG A 421 -0.37 14.46 -10.70
CA ARG A 421 0.99 14.89 -10.29
C ARG A 421 0.99 16.08 -9.34
N ALA A 422 0.19 17.11 -9.60
CA ALA A 422 0.13 18.29 -8.73
C ALA A 422 -0.36 17.93 -7.32
N ALA A 423 -1.39 17.08 -7.23
CA ALA A 423 -1.91 16.61 -5.95
C ALA A 423 -0.86 15.79 -5.18
N ARG A 424 -0.14 14.87 -5.84
CA ARG A 424 0.95 14.10 -5.22
C ARG A 424 2.08 15.00 -4.72
N LEU A 425 2.45 16.04 -5.47
CA LEU A 425 3.45 17.01 -5.00
C LEU A 425 2.96 17.81 -3.80
N ILE A 426 1.69 18.19 -3.73
CA ILE A 426 1.12 18.82 -2.52
C ILE A 426 1.19 17.84 -1.34
N ALA A 427 0.82 16.56 -1.54
CA ALA A 427 0.87 15.53 -0.51
C ALA A 427 2.29 15.26 0.01
N LYS A 428 3.32 15.33 -0.85
CA LYS A 428 4.74 15.20 -0.48
C LYS A 428 5.14 16.15 0.67
N TYR A 429 4.57 17.35 0.70
CA TYR A 429 4.81 18.36 1.73
C TYR A 429 3.98 18.17 3.01
N ARG A 430 3.17 17.09 3.08
CA ARG A 430 2.35 16.66 4.23
C ARG A 430 1.59 17.81 4.92
N PRO A 431 0.64 18.47 4.22
CA PRO A 431 -0.22 19.47 4.85
C PRO A 431 -0.97 18.88 6.05
N THR A 432 -1.33 19.76 7.00
CA THR A 432 -2.13 19.42 8.20
C THR A 432 -3.61 19.20 7.87
N MET A 433 -4.07 19.72 6.73
CA MET A 433 -5.44 19.63 6.23
C MET A 433 -5.56 18.68 5.03
N PRO A 434 -6.76 18.11 4.77
CA PRO A 434 -7.01 17.29 3.60
C PRO A 434 -6.76 18.03 2.28
N VAL A 435 -6.41 17.27 1.25
CA VAL A 435 -6.26 17.76 -0.13
C VAL A 435 -7.36 17.15 -0.97
N LEU A 436 -8.35 17.95 -1.35
CA LEU A 436 -9.38 17.57 -2.29
C LEU A 436 -8.81 17.62 -3.71
N SER A 437 -8.49 16.45 -4.27
CA SER A 437 -7.92 16.32 -5.61
C SER A 437 -9.03 16.25 -6.63
N VAL A 438 -9.35 17.39 -7.24
CA VAL A 438 -10.37 17.51 -8.27
C VAL A 438 -9.78 17.08 -9.60
N VAL A 439 -10.14 15.87 -10.03
CA VAL A 439 -9.65 15.29 -11.27
C VAL A 439 -10.56 15.73 -12.40
N ILE A 440 -10.06 16.61 -13.26
CA ILE A 440 -10.77 17.08 -14.45
C ILE A 440 -10.59 16.06 -15.55
N PRO A 441 -11.67 15.43 -16.05
CA PRO A 441 -11.54 14.45 -17.09
C PRO A 441 -11.01 15.08 -18.38
N ARG A 442 -9.99 14.49 -18.99
CA ARG A 442 -9.53 14.91 -20.33
C ARG A 442 -10.18 14.08 -21.41
N LEU A 443 -10.59 14.75 -22.47
CA LEU A 443 -11.07 14.14 -23.69
C LEU A 443 -9.91 13.50 -24.45
N LYS A 444 -9.91 12.17 -24.55
CA LYS A 444 -9.02 11.43 -25.45
C LYS A 444 -9.78 11.23 -26.77
N THR A 445 -9.46 12.04 -27.79
CA THR A 445 -9.71 11.88 -29.26
C THR A 445 -10.94 12.52 -29.94
N ASN A 446 -10.74 12.84 -31.25
CA ASN A 446 -11.68 13.33 -32.28
C ASN A 446 -12.43 12.20 -33.02
N GLN A 447 -12.81 11.11 -32.35
CA GLN A 447 -13.64 10.05 -32.95
C GLN A 447 -15.09 10.13 -32.46
N LEU A 448 -16.02 9.48 -33.16
CA LEU A 448 -17.46 9.40 -32.83
C LEU A 448 -17.77 8.79 -31.43
N LYS A 449 -16.77 8.38 -30.66
CA LYS A 449 -16.90 7.79 -29.33
C LYS A 449 -16.07 8.57 -28.31
N TRP A 450 -16.75 9.36 -27.48
CA TRP A 450 -16.15 10.15 -26.41
C TRP A 450 -15.66 9.21 -25.30
N SER A 451 -14.37 9.29 -24.91
CA SER A 451 -13.84 8.61 -23.73
C SER A 451 -13.22 9.63 -22.76
N PHE A 452 -13.61 9.55 -21.49
CA PHE A 452 -13.10 10.40 -20.43
C PHE A 452 -11.93 9.70 -19.73
N SER A 453 -10.76 10.33 -19.76
CA SER A 453 -9.61 9.97 -18.91
C SER A 453 -9.70 10.70 -17.56
N GLY A 454 -9.19 10.17 -16.45
CA GLY A 454 -9.32 10.79 -15.12
C GLY A 454 -9.69 9.81 -14.00
N ALA A 455 -10.44 8.74 -14.33
CA ALA A 455 -10.86 7.77 -13.33
C ALA A 455 -9.68 6.98 -12.73
N PHE A 456 -8.66 6.69 -13.54
CA PHE A 456 -7.41 6.09 -13.07
C PHE A 456 -6.69 7.01 -12.10
N GLU A 457 -6.51 8.28 -12.45
CA GLU A 457 -5.78 9.26 -11.67
C GLU A 457 -6.46 9.54 -10.33
N ALA A 458 -7.80 9.57 -10.32
CA ALA A 458 -8.59 9.67 -9.10
C ALA A 458 -8.38 8.45 -8.19
N ARG A 459 -8.54 7.22 -8.72
CA ARG A 459 -8.35 5.99 -7.93
C ARG A 459 -6.90 5.85 -7.45
N GLN A 460 -5.92 6.18 -8.29
CA GLN A 460 -4.50 6.16 -7.92
C GLN A 460 -4.13 7.12 -6.80
N SER A 461 -4.93 8.17 -6.57
CA SER A 461 -4.71 9.08 -5.43
C SER A 461 -5.12 8.45 -4.09
N LEU A 462 -5.86 7.33 -4.09
CA LEU A 462 -6.39 6.68 -2.87
C LEU A 462 -5.33 5.94 -2.04
N ILE A 463 -4.10 5.83 -2.52
CA ILE A 463 -2.96 5.24 -1.78
C ILE A 463 -2.03 6.30 -1.18
N VAL A 464 -2.18 7.57 -1.58
CA VAL A 464 -1.31 8.67 -1.16
C VAL A 464 -1.93 9.39 0.04
N ARG A 465 -1.12 9.68 1.07
CA ARG A 465 -1.61 10.32 2.29
C ARG A 465 -2.29 11.65 2.00
N GLY A 466 -3.44 11.86 2.63
CA GLY A 466 -4.13 13.15 2.66
C GLY A 466 -4.83 13.55 1.35
N LEU A 467 -4.70 12.75 0.28
CA LEU A 467 -5.45 12.97 -0.95
C LEU A 467 -6.85 12.37 -0.85
N PHE A 468 -7.84 13.16 -1.21
CA PHE A 468 -9.24 12.73 -1.33
C PHE A 468 -9.71 13.10 -2.74
N PRO A 469 -9.83 12.12 -3.65
CA PRO A 469 -10.15 12.42 -5.03
C PRO A 469 -11.64 12.72 -5.21
N MET A 470 -11.92 13.69 -6.08
CA MET A 470 -13.25 14.00 -6.58
C MET A 470 -13.19 14.04 -8.11
N LEU A 471 -14.07 13.30 -8.79
CA LEU A 471 -14.19 13.39 -10.24
C LEU A 471 -15.04 14.61 -10.58
N ALA A 472 -14.48 15.54 -11.35
CA ALA A 472 -15.23 16.68 -11.85
C ALA A 472 -16.19 16.25 -12.97
N ASP A 473 -17.37 16.85 -13.01
CA ASP A 473 -18.26 16.73 -14.16
C ASP A 473 -17.73 17.65 -15.28
N PRO A 474 -17.37 17.11 -16.45
CA PRO A 474 -16.74 17.86 -17.54
C PRO A 474 -17.67 18.91 -18.18
N ARG A 475 -18.96 18.90 -17.84
CA ARG A 475 -19.93 19.91 -18.31
C ARG A 475 -19.81 21.25 -17.59
N HIS A 476 -19.12 21.28 -16.46
CA HIS A 476 -18.92 22.49 -15.66
C HIS A 476 -17.58 23.15 -16.01
N PRO A 477 -17.55 24.47 -16.27
CA PRO A 477 -16.28 25.18 -16.47
C PRO A 477 -15.50 25.30 -15.16
N ALA A 478 -14.17 25.37 -15.23
CA ALA A 478 -13.32 25.50 -14.03
C ALA A 478 -13.63 26.78 -13.23
N GLU A 479 -13.98 27.87 -13.92
CA GLU A 479 -14.49 29.12 -13.35
C GLU A 479 -15.81 29.48 -14.02
N SER A 480 -16.79 30.01 -13.27
CA SER A 480 -18.11 30.37 -13.79
C SER A 480 -18.03 31.68 -14.55
N THR A 481 -18.24 31.66 -15.86
CA THR A 481 -18.33 32.87 -16.71
C THR A 481 -19.77 33.38 -16.88
N SER A 482 -20.78 32.67 -16.36
CA SER A 482 -22.19 33.06 -16.42
C SER A 482 -22.95 32.66 -15.14
N ALA A 483 -24.04 33.36 -14.84
CA ALA A 483 -24.90 33.12 -13.67
C ALA A 483 -25.66 31.77 -13.69
N THR A 484 -25.59 31.02 -14.80
CA THR A 484 -26.35 29.78 -15.02
C THR A 484 -25.50 28.50 -14.96
N ASN A 485 -24.17 28.59 -15.02
CA ASN A 485 -23.27 27.42 -14.98
C ASN A 485 -22.47 27.40 -13.66
N GLU A 486 -22.70 26.38 -12.83
CA GLU A 486 -21.88 26.18 -11.62
C GLU A 486 -20.44 25.86 -12.01
N SER A 487 -19.46 26.52 -11.39
CA SER A 487 -18.05 26.21 -11.61
C SER A 487 -17.68 24.89 -10.94
N VAL A 488 -16.69 24.16 -11.47
CA VAL A 488 -16.17 22.96 -10.80
C VAL A 488 -15.65 23.30 -9.40
N LEU A 489 -15.15 24.52 -9.19
CA LEU A 489 -14.77 25.03 -7.88
C LEU A 489 -15.97 25.10 -6.91
N LYS A 490 -17.12 25.61 -7.37
CA LYS A 490 -18.33 25.64 -6.55
C LYS A 490 -18.77 24.23 -6.15
N VAL A 491 -18.79 23.28 -7.09
CA VAL A 491 -19.10 21.87 -6.81
C VAL A 491 -18.14 21.27 -5.78
N ALA A 492 -16.84 21.57 -5.87
CA ALA A 492 -15.84 21.12 -4.91
C ALA A 492 -16.05 21.73 -3.51
N LEU A 493 -16.41 23.01 -3.44
CA LEU A 493 -16.75 23.68 -2.19
C LEU A 493 -18.03 23.11 -1.57
N ASP A 494 -19.08 22.90 -2.38
CA ASP A 494 -20.35 22.33 -1.93
C ASP A 494 -20.18 20.88 -1.45
N TYR A 495 -19.33 20.10 -2.11
CA TYR A 495 -18.91 18.79 -1.63
C TYR A 495 -18.17 18.90 -0.28
N GLY A 496 -17.27 19.87 -0.14
CA GLY A 496 -16.59 20.18 1.12
C GLY A 496 -17.55 20.55 2.25
N LYS A 497 -18.59 21.34 1.94
CA LYS A 497 -19.64 21.73 2.88
C LYS A 497 -20.51 20.53 3.28
N ALA A 498 -20.97 19.74 2.30
CA ALA A 498 -21.80 18.56 2.53
C ALA A 498 -21.05 17.46 3.31
N SER A 499 -19.74 17.35 3.14
CA SER A 499 -18.88 16.47 3.92
C SER A 499 -18.51 17.02 5.30
N GLY A 500 -18.83 18.28 5.60
CA GLY A 500 -18.49 18.93 6.87
C GLY A 500 -17.00 19.26 7.03
N VAL A 501 -16.22 19.14 5.95
CA VAL A 501 -14.79 19.49 5.89
C VAL A 501 -14.62 21.00 5.83
N VAL A 502 -15.58 21.68 5.21
CA VAL A 502 -15.60 23.13 5.00
C VAL A 502 -16.80 23.71 5.75
N LYS A 503 -16.55 24.71 6.59
CA LYS A 503 -17.57 25.42 7.38
C LYS A 503 -17.66 26.90 6.99
N PRO A 504 -18.74 27.61 7.37
CA PRO A 504 -18.79 29.07 7.27
C PRO A 504 -17.56 29.72 7.91
N HIS A 505 -17.03 30.75 7.27
CA HIS A 505 -15.81 31.49 7.68
C HIS A 505 -14.50 30.70 7.62
N ASP A 506 -14.50 29.46 7.12
CA ASP A 506 -13.25 28.76 6.86
C ASP A 506 -12.51 29.39 5.68
N ARG A 507 -11.19 29.23 5.69
CA ARG A 507 -10.32 29.57 4.57
C ARG A 507 -9.99 28.33 3.78
N VAL A 508 -10.01 28.44 2.46
CA VAL A 508 -9.67 27.37 1.52
C VAL A 508 -8.52 27.83 0.64
N VAL A 509 -7.55 26.96 0.40
CA VAL A 509 -6.49 27.21 -0.58
C VAL A 509 -6.79 26.45 -1.85
N VAL A 510 -6.83 27.15 -2.97
CA VAL A 510 -7.08 26.56 -4.30
C VAL A 510 -5.81 26.60 -5.12
N CYS A 511 -5.41 25.46 -5.66
CA CYS A 511 -4.30 25.31 -6.59
C CYS A 511 -4.84 24.86 -7.96
N GLN A 512 -4.67 25.69 -8.99
CA GLN A 512 -5.18 25.40 -10.33
C GLN A 512 -4.30 26.03 -11.43
N LYS A 513 -4.50 25.58 -12.68
CA LYS A 513 -3.92 26.20 -13.86
C LYS A 513 -4.98 27.11 -14.52
N VAL A 514 -4.66 28.38 -14.74
CA VAL A 514 -5.52 29.37 -15.41
C VAL A 514 -4.78 29.90 -16.63
N GLY A 515 -5.26 29.55 -17.83
CA GLY A 515 -4.50 29.76 -19.05
C GLY A 515 -3.14 29.06 -18.97
N ASP A 516 -2.07 29.82 -19.15
CA ASP A 516 -0.69 29.33 -19.00
C ASP A 516 -0.10 29.49 -17.59
N ALA A 517 -0.79 30.23 -16.71
CA ALA A 517 -0.33 30.49 -15.36
C ALA A 517 -0.75 29.38 -14.38
N SER A 518 0.11 29.07 -13.41
CA SER A 518 -0.25 28.29 -12.23
C SER A 518 -0.56 29.24 -11.09
N VAL A 519 -1.73 29.08 -10.47
CA VAL A 519 -2.26 30.04 -9.50
C VAL A 519 -2.57 29.33 -8.19
N VAL A 520 -2.15 29.95 -7.09
CA VAL A 520 -2.55 29.61 -5.73
C VAL A 520 -3.44 30.75 -5.23
N LYS A 521 -4.70 30.46 -4.91
CA LYS A 521 -5.68 31.42 -4.38
C LYS A 521 -6.02 31.05 -2.94
N ILE A 522 -6.22 32.05 -2.08
CA ILE A 522 -6.85 31.88 -0.77
C ILE A 522 -8.26 32.44 -0.90
N ILE A 523 -9.26 31.64 -0.52
CA ILE A 523 -10.66 32.03 -0.52
C ILE A 523 -11.15 31.97 0.92
N GLU A 524 -11.72 33.06 1.41
CA GLU A 524 -12.44 33.08 2.69
C GLU A 524 -13.93 32.89 2.39
N LEU A 525 -14.56 31.94 3.06
CA LEU A 525 -15.94 31.60 2.79
C LEU A 525 -16.87 32.47 3.62
N GLU A 526 -17.79 33.15 2.94
CA GLU A 526 -18.94 33.78 3.57
C GLU A 526 -19.98 32.71 3.98
N ASP A 527 -20.98 33.12 4.78
CA ASP A 527 -21.97 32.23 5.41
C ASP A 527 -22.58 31.15 4.49
#